data_AF-A0A072TDG4-F1
#
_entry.id   AF-A0A072TDG4-F1
#
_cell.length_a   1.000
_cell.length_b   1.000
_cell.length_c   1.000
_cell.angle_alpha   90.00
_cell.angle_beta   90.00
_cell.angle_gamma   90.00
#
_symmetry.space_group_name_H-M   'P 1'
#
loop_
_entity.id
_entity.type
_entity.pdbx_description
1 polymer ?
#
loop_
_entity_poly.entity_id
_entity_poly.type
_entity_poly.pdbx_seq_one_letter_code
_entity_poly.pdbx_strand_id
1 'polypeptide(L)' 'MVETQKLVYVILLFLSIFLFTNSPLSQIIFSECKTDKDCPKYQRANIRCRKGQCVRI' A
#
# COMPACT_ATOMS: atom_id res chain seq x y z
N MET A 1 -17.27 -27.03 -15.53
CA MET A 1 -16.04 -26.41 -16.07
C MET A 1 -16.04 -24.88 -16.05
N VAL A 2 -17.20 -24.19 -16.00
CA VAL A 2 -17.27 -22.71 -15.85
C VAL A 2 -17.17 -22.26 -14.38
N GLU A 3 -17.63 -23.08 -13.44
CA GLU A 3 -17.63 -22.73 -12.00
C GLU A 3 -16.22 -22.65 -11.39
N THR A 4 -15.32 -23.53 -11.82
CA THR A 4 -13.92 -23.53 -11.37
C THR A 4 -13.17 -22.28 -11.84
N GLN A 5 -13.45 -21.78 -13.05
CA GLN A 5 -12.86 -20.52 -13.52
C GLN A 5 -13.36 -19.31 -12.73
N LYS A 6 -14.65 -19.28 -12.34
CA LYS A 6 -15.18 -18.21 -11.48
C LYS A 6 -14.51 -18.20 -10.11
N LEU A 7 -14.32 -19.35 -9.48
CA LEU A 7 -13.62 -19.46 -8.20
C LEU A 7 -12.16 -18.99 -8.30
N VAL A 8 -11.44 -19.41 -9.33
CA VAL A 8 -10.05 -18.97 -9.57
C VAL A 8 -9.97 -17.45 -9.75
N TYR A 9 -10.91 -16.87 -10.48
CA TYR A 9 -10.97 -15.42 -10.68
C TYR A 9 -11.22 -14.66 -9.37
N VAL A 10 -12.14 -15.14 -8.53
CA VAL A 10 -12.41 -14.54 -7.21
C VAL A 10 -11.19 -14.64 -6.30
N ILE A 11 -10.50 -15.79 -6.29
CA ILE A 11 -9.28 -15.97 -5.49
C ILE A 11 -8.17 -15.03 -5.96
N LEU A 12 -7.95 -14.91 -7.27
CA LEU A 12 -6.98 -13.97 -7.85
C LEU A 12 -7.29 -12.52 -7.48
N LEU A 13 -8.57 -12.12 -7.55
CA LEU A 13 -9.01 -10.80 -7.11
C LEU A 13 -8.67 -10.56 -5.64
N PHE A 14 -9.02 -11.50 -4.76
CA PHE A 14 -8.70 -11.41 -3.34
C PHE A 14 -7.20 -11.27 -3.08
N LEU A 15 -6.39 -12.10 -3.74
CA LEU A 15 -4.92 -12.05 -3.62
C LEU A 15 -4.36 -10.72 -4.11
N SER A 16 -4.89 -10.17 -5.22
CA SER A 16 -4.42 -8.89 -5.76
C SER A 16 -4.68 -7.72 -4.81
N ILE A 17 -5.87 -7.68 -4.19
CA ILE A 17 -6.22 -6.65 -3.21
C ILE A 17 -5.35 -6.80 -1.96
N PHE A 18 -5.17 -8.04 -1.48
CA PHE A 18 -4.36 -8.32 -0.30
C PHE A 18 -2.88 -7.95 -0.51
N LEU A 19 -2.33 -8.26 -1.68
CA LEU A 19 -0.96 -7.87 -2.05
C LEU A 19 -0.82 -6.36 -2.16
N PHE A 20 -1.82 -5.68 -2.74
CA PHE A 20 -1.80 -4.23 -2.87
C PHE A 20 -1.87 -3.52 -1.51
N THR A 21 -2.75 -3.98 -0.59
CA THR A 21 -2.90 -3.37 0.74
C THR A 21 -1.69 -3.62 1.64
N ASN A 22 -1.03 -4.77 1.53
CA ASN A 22 0.18 -5.09 2.29
C ASN A 22 1.48 -4.56 1.65
N SER A 23 1.40 -3.93 0.48
CA SER A 23 2.58 -3.36 -0.15
C SER A 23 3.15 -2.21 0.70
N PRO A 24 4.48 -2.04 0.78
CA PRO A 24 5.06 -0.91 1.49
C PRO A 24 4.64 0.43 0.88
N LEU A 25 4.24 0.45 -0.41
CA LEU A 25 3.78 1.65 -1.09
C LEU A 25 2.39 2.10 -0.60
N SER A 26 1.45 1.18 -0.36
CA SER A 26 0.15 1.52 0.22
C SER A 26 0.31 2.03 1.65
N GLN A 27 1.15 1.38 2.47
CA GLN A 27 1.37 1.77 3.86
C GLN A 27 1.91 3.20 3.99
N ILE A 28 2.74 3.64 3.05
CA ILE A 28 3.24 5.02 3.00
C ILE A 28 2.11 6.00 2.68
N ILE A 29 1.27 5.71 1.67
CA ILE A 29 0.18 6.59 1.24
C ILE A 29 -0.87 6.80 2.34
N PHE A 30 -1.15 5.77 3.15
CA PHE A 30 -2.20 5.83 4.17
C PHE A 30 -1.71 6.21 5.57
N SER A 31 -0.40 6.41 5.80
CA SER A 31 0.06 6.85 7.11
C SER A 31 -0.18 8.35 7.27
N GLU A 32 -1.11 8.71 8.15
CA GLU A 32 -1.32 10.10 8.56
C GLU A 32 -0.06 10.64 9.25
N CYS A 33 0.32 11.88 8.92
CA CYS A 33 1.46 12.56 9.50
C CYS A 33 1.13 14.04 9.76
N LYS A 34 1.76 14.63 10.77
CA LYS A 34 1.71 16.09 11.00
C LYS A 34 3.04 16.76 10.65
N THR A 35 4.13 16.04 10.84
CA THR A 35 5.50 16.50 10.60
C THR A 35 6.31 15.46 9.85
N ASP A 36 7.36 15.88 9.16
CA ASP A 36 8.27 14.98 8.43
C ASP A 36 8.91 13.90 9.31
N LYS A 37 8.92 14.08 10.63
CA LYS A 37 9.47 13.14 11.61
C LYS A 37 8.52 11.98 11.93
N ASP A 38 7.23 12.15 11.67
CA ASP A 38 6.22 11.10 11.90
C ASP A 38 6.29 10.02 10.81
N CYS A 39 6.91 10.35 9.67
CA CYS A 39 7.08 9.42 8.57
C CYS A 39 8.24 8.45 8.80
N PRO A 40 8.07 7.15 8.48
CA PRO A 40 9.14 6.17 8.57
C PRO A 40 10.30 6.53 7.63
N LYS A 41 11.52 6.56 8.19
CA LYS A 41 12.74 6.78 7.42
C LYS A 41 13.23 5.46 6.85
N TYR A 42 13.13 5.28 5.55
CA TYR A 42 13.75 4.14 4.88
C TYR A 42 15.08 4.57 4.26
N GLN A 43 16.14 3.78 4.45
CA GLN A 43 17.49 4.09 3.94
C GLN A 43 17.57 4.31 2.41
N ARG A 44 16.58 3.83 1.65
CA ARG A 44 16.53 3.95 0.18
C ARG A 44 15.40 4.85 -0.33
N ALA A 45 14.61 5.48 0.55
CA ALA A 45 13.49 6.33 0.16
C ALA A 45 13.38 7.55 1.06
N ASN A 46 13.45 8.74 0.45
CA ASN A 46 13.18 9.99 1.14
C ASN A 46 11.67 10.14 1.29
N ILE A 47 11.14 9.85 2.47
CA ILE A 47 9.73 10.02 2.77
C ILE A 47 9.54 11.31 3.57
N ARG A 48 8.58 12.14 3.16
CA ARG A 48 8.21 13.38 3.86
C ARG A 48 6.70 13.48 4.00
N CYS A 49 6.26 14.33 4.92
CA CYS A 49 4.85 14.58 5.15
C CYS A 49 4.33 15.65 4.17
N ARG A 50 3.34 15.30 3.34
CA ARG A 50 2.66 16.22 2.43
C ARG A 50 1.16 16.07 2.59
N LYS A 51 0.46 17.18 2.84
CA LYS A 51 -1.01 17.22 3.02
C LYS A 51 -1.51 16.22 4.06
N GLY A 52 -0.72 15.97 5.10
CA GLY A 52 -1.08 15.03 6.15
C GLY A 52 -0.81 13.57 5.83
N GLN A 53 -0.13 13.25 4.72
CA GLN A 53 0.23 11.88 4.34
C GLN A 53 1.74 11.76 4.10
N CYS A 54 2.31 10.60 4.44
CA CYS A 54 3.69 10.33 4.09
C CYS A 54 3.80 10.01 2.61
N VAL A 55 4.68 10.71 1.90
CA VAL A 55 4.91 10.50 0.48
C VAL A 55 6.40 10.39 0.22
N ARG A 56 6.78 9.49 -0.70
CA ARG A 56 8.15 9.40 -1.20
C ARG A 56 8.42 10.55 -2.17
N ILE A 57 9.56 11.21 -2.00
CA ILE A 57 10.09 12.29 -2.86
C ILE A 57 11.42 11.83 -3.47
#